data_AF-A0A9D1EZ87-F1
#
_entry.id   AF-A0A9D1EZ87-F1
#
_cell.length_a   1.000
_cell.length_b   1.000
_cell.length_c   1.000
_cell.angle_alpha   90.00
_cell.angle_beta   90.00
_cell.angle_gamma   90.00
#
_symmetry.space_group_name_H-M   'P 1'
#
loop_
_entity.id
_entity.type
_entity.pdbx_description
1 polymer ?
#
loop_
_entity_poly.entity_id
_entity_poly.type
_entity_poly.pdbx_seq_one_letter_code
_entity_poly.pdbx_strand_id
1 'polypeptide(L)'
;MLFEKIKFNTEEAFVTQVRLFNMPILEYYIKHNKKKKHYSLLPVLKKKKSYSYNPENEYLFYLKINSSDNCSFSCLQHWINIIGWIGGDFYIICDKEDLERKVYEKIHFNNKNIKFIKSVHKPIEHIVKNMSTKFWTNATYAHLTAFYHSKKLGVDNFWNIDADDTMFLVEAPRAAEILKKAQKYAQENDISAFSMDMHTSRTHGKHWSFGITYINAKIDWFAIFNAETTPEWMNKYIGKYDWEFNLDWYFTYLRDYKAFKNKTFYIDNLHFMHYGDFMLNPISWGISQWKNGRVFYPILKGVFNYDELADIPISSESLKIDSLENEEMSFDYINRYLTFLKNIPEPAQNMWFEENKEGVC
;
A
#
# COMPACT_ATOMS: atom_id res chain seq x y z
N MET A 1 2.48 4.88 -28.47
CA MET A 1 1.29 5.07 -29.34
C MET A 1 0.99 6.57 -29.43
N LEU A 2 0.73 7.13 -30.62
CA LEU A 2 0.55 8.59 -30.79
C LEU A 2 -0.74 9.08 -30.14
N PHE A 3 -1.85 8.38 -30.38
CA PHE A 3 -3.19 8.70 -29.90
C PHE A 3 -3.80 7.49 -29.20
N GLU A 4 -4.42 7.70 -28.04
CA GLU A 4 -5.05 6.62 -27.27
C GLU A 4 -6.36 7.08 -26.62
N LYS A 5 -7.33 6.17 -26.52
CA LYS A 5 -8.61 6.39 -25.86
C LYS A 5 -8.74 5.42 -24.68
N ILE A 6 -8.75 5.95 -23.47
CA ILE A 6 -8.89 5.19 -22.23
C ILE A 6 -10.27 5.44 -21.63
N LYS A 7 -10.90 4.39 -21.11
CA LYS A 7 -12.16 4.48 -20.37
C LYS A 7 -11.91 4.07 -18.93
N PHE A 8 -12.56 4.74 -17.99
CA PHE A 8 -12.50 4.38 -16.58
C PHE A 8 -13.76 4.83 -15.85
N ASN A 9 -13.99 4.21 -14.70
CA ASN A 9 -15.11 4.48 -13.84
C ASN A 9 -14.71 5.34 -12.65
N THR A 10 -15.61 6.24 -12.28
CA THR A 10 -15.53 6.98 -11.04
C THR A 10 -16.82 6.84 -10.25
N GLU A 11 -16.82 7.18 -8.95
CA GLU A 11 -18.04 7.24 -8.12
C GLU A 11 -19.14 8.13 -8.71
N GLU A 12 -18.79 9.13 -9.52
CA GLU A 12 -19.76 10.05 -10.11
C GLU A 12 -20.07 9.80 -11.58
N ALA A 13 -19.19 9.14 -12.33
CA ALA A 13 -19.28 9.14 -13.78
C ALA A 13 -18.52 8.01 -14.48
N PHE A 14 -19.02 7.65 -15.67
CA PHE A 14 -18.27 6.97 -16.72
C PHE A 14 -17.44 8.00 -17.48
N VAL A 15 -16.13 7.80 -17.55
CA VAL A 15 -15.20 8.76 -18.16
C VAL A 15 -14.51 8.13 -19.35
N THR A 16 -14.41 8.90 -20.43
CA THR A 16 -13.48 8.60 -21.52
C THR A 16 -12.47 9.72 -21.64
N GLN A 17 -11.19 9.33 -21.65
CA GLN A 17 -10.06 10.21 -21.80
C GLN A 17 -9.37 9.93 -23.12
N VAL A 18 -9.07 11.00 -23.84
CA VAL A 18 -8.27 10.98 -25.06
C VAL A 18 -6.88 11.50 -24.72
N ARG A 19 -5.86 10.72 -25.08
CA ARG A 19 -4.46 10.98 -24.82
C ARG A 19 -3.68 11.19 -26.10
N LEU A 20 -2.71 12.09 -26.03
CA LEU A 20 -1.67 12.28 -27.03
C LEU A 20 -0.32 12.10 -26.33
N PHE A 21 0.53 11.19 -26.81
CA PHE A 21 1.80 10.82 -26.14
C PHE A 21 1.62 10.48 -24.64
N ASN A 22 0.60 9.68 -24.32
CA ASN A 22 0.20 9.33 -22.95
C ASN A 22 -0.23 10.52 -22.05
N MET A 23 -0.33 11.74 -22.60
CA MET A 23 -0.84 12.90 -21.89
C MET A 23 -2.33 13.11 -22.14
N PRO A 24 -3.17 13.21 -21.08
CA PRO A 24 -4.59 13.53 -21.21
C PRO A 24 -4.84 14.92 -21.81
N ILE A 25 -5.39 14.98 -23.02
CA ILE A 25 -5.69 16.24 -23.74
C ILE A 25 -7.18 16.59 -23.71
N LEU A 26 -8.06 15.58 -23.67
CA LEU A 26 -9.52 15.77 -23.62
C LEU A 26 -10.14 14.68 -22.75
N GLU A 27 -11.07 15.08 -21.89
CA GLU A 27 -11.95 14.16 -21.18
C GLU A 27 -13.40 14.47 -21.56
N TYR A 28 -14.19 13.42 -21.77
CA TYR A 28 -15.64 13.53 -21.77
C TYR A 28 -16.25 12.46 -20.87
N TYR A 29 -17.33 12.82 -20.19
CA TYR A 29 -17.89 11.99 -19.14
C TYR A 29 -19.41 12.11 -19.08
N ILE A 30 -20.04 11.03 -18.62
CA ILE A 30 -21.47 10.93 -18.36
C ILE A 30 -21.60 10.66 -16.87
N LYS A 31 -22.23 11.59 -16.14
CA LYS A 31 -22.48 11.37 -14.71
C LYS A 31 -23.49 10.23 -14.54
N HIS A 32 -23.30 9.41 -13.52
CA HIS A 32 -24.28 8.39 -13.15
C HIS A 32 -25.64 9.05 -12.94
N ASN A 33 -26.70 8.39 -13.40
CA ASN A 33 -28.08 8.88 -13.39
C ASN A 33 -28.36 10.14 -14.25
N LYS A 34 -27.43 10.55 -15.12
CA LYS A 34 -27.64 11.66 -16.08
C LYS A 34 -27.32 11.21 -17.50
N LYS A 35 -28.09 11.71 -18.48
CA LYS A 35 -27.85 11.43 -19.91
C LYS A 35 -26.92 12.45 -20.59
N LYS A 36 -26.67 13.61 -19.96
CA LYS A 36 -25.90 14.71 -20.55
C LYS A 36 -24.40 14.40 -20.55
N LYS A 37 -23.76 14.55 -21.72
CA LYS A 37 -22.30 14.49 -21.86
C LYS A 37 -21.66 15.81 -21.43
N HIS A 38 -20.59 15.70 -20.67
CA HIS A 38 -19.76 16.81 -20.24
C HIS A 38 -18.35 16.67 -20.82
N TYR A 39 -17.63 17.79 -20.96
CA TYR A 39 -16.30 17.83 -21.58
C TYR A 39 -15.33 18.64 -20.71
N SER A 40 -14.06 18.26 -20.71
CA SER A 40 -12.96 19.03 -20.12
C SER A 40 -11.74 18.97 -21.03
N LEU A 41 -11.31 20.14 -21.50
CA LEU A 41 -10.06 20.30 -22.25
C LEU A 41 -8.87 20.40 -21.29
N LEU A 42 -7.73 19.83 -21.71
CA LEU A 42 -6.45 19.82 -21.01
C LEU A 42 -6.56 19.44 -19.52
N PRO A 43 -7.18 18.29 -19.18
CA PRO A 43 -7.39 17.87 -17.80
C PRO A 43 -6.06 17.69 -17.04
N VAL A 44 -4.96 17.36 -17.73
CA VAL A 44 -3.63 17.22 -17.11
C VAL A 44 -3.18 18.47 -16.34
N LEU A 45 -3.51 19.67 -16.83
CA LEU A 45 -3.17 20.94 -16.18
C LEU A 45 -4.01 21.20 -14.94
N LYS A 46 -5.21 20.62 -14.86
CA LYS A 46 -6.10 20.73 -13.70
C LYS A 46 -5.70 19.73 -12.60
N LYS A 47 -5.30 18.51 -12.98
CA LYS A 47 -4.91 17.45 -12.03
C LYS A 47 -3.66 17.80 -11.21
N LYS A 48 -2.64 18.39 -11.86
CA LYS A 48 -1.40 18.81 -11.18
C LYS A 48 -1.62 19.94 -10.15
N LYS A 49 -2.72 20.67 -10.25
CA LYS A 49 -3.03 21.81 -9.39
C LYS A 49 -3.71 21.43 -8.07
N SER A 50 -4.23 20.21 -7.92
CA SER A 50 -5.10 19.86 -6.78
C SER A 50 -4.42 20.00 -5.41
N TYR A 51 -3.29 19.33 -5.19
CA TYR A 51 -2.58 19.42 -3.90
C TYR A 51 -1.95 20.81 -3.68
N SER A 52 -1.47 21.43 -4.76
CA SER A 52 -0.87 22.78 -4.71
C SER A 52 -1.88 23.91 -4.50
N TYR A 53 -3.17 23.68 -4.79
CA TYR A 53 -4.25 24.65 -4.56
C TYR A 53 -5.10 24.38 -3.32
N ASN A 54 -5.05 23.16 -2.76
CA ASN A 54 -5.66 22.86 -1.47
C ASN A 54 -4.60 22.36 -0.49
N PRO A 55 -3.68 23.24 -0.03
CA PRO A 55 -2.68 22.90 0.97
C PRO A 55 -3.27 22.45 2.32
N GLU A 56 -4.59 22.53 2.49
CA GLU A 56 -5.33 21.94 3.61
C GLU A 56 -5.52 20.41 3.49
N ASN A 57 -5.16 19.77 2.36
CA ASN A 57 -5.18 18.31 2.26
C ASN A 57 -4.04 17.70 3.08
N GLU A 58 -4.33 17.42 4.34
CA GLU A 58 -3.41 16.84 5.32
C GLU A 58 -2.83 15.47 4.90
N TYR A 59 -3.46 14.76 3.95
CA TYR A 59 -3.11 13.39 3.59
C TYR A 59 -2.70 13.26 2.11
N LEU A 60 -1.46 12.82 1.88
CA LEU A 60 -0.91 12.47 0.57
C LEU A 60 -0.45 11.02 0.54
N PHE A 61 -0.84 10.28 -0.49
CA PHE A 61 -0.50 8.87 -0.67
C PHE A 61 0.31 8.63 -1.95
N TYR A 62 1.35 7.81 -1.86
CA TYR A 62 2.06 7.24 -2.99
C TYR A 62 1.78 5.73 -3.01
N LEU A 63 1.03 5.30 -4.01
CA LEU A 63 0.64 3.91 -4.22
C LEU A 63 1.58 3.27 -5.24
N LYS A 64 2.46 2.36 -4.81
CA LYS A 64 3.35 1.62 -5.71
C LYS A 64 2.66 0.37 -6.20
N ILE A 65 2.79 0.10 -7.51
CA ILE A 65 2.27 -1.10 -8.14
C ILE A 65 3.26 -1.64 -9.18
N ASN A 66 3.34 -2.96 -9.27
CA ASN A 66 4.17 -3.67 -10.23
C ASN A 66 3.55 -4.99 -10.72
N SER A 67 2.55 -5.54 -10.01
CA SER A 67 1.79 -6.73 -10.40
C SER A 67 0.48 -6.39 -11.15
N SER A 68 0.07 -7.29 -12.05
CA SER A 68 -1.23 -7.23 -12.75
C SER A 68 -2.18 -8.37 -12.38
N ASP A 69 -1.97 -8.99 -11.21
CA ASP A 69 -2.81 -10.08 -10.72
C ASP A 69 -4.14 -9.55 -10.17
N ASN A 70 -5.15 -10.41 -10.09
CA ASN A 70 -6.48 -9.98 -9.63
C ASN A 70 -6.47 -9.54 -8.16
N CYS A 71 -5.69 -10.23 -7.30
CA CYS A 71 -5.54 -9.81 -5.90
C CYS A 71 -4.90 -8.43 -5.80
N SER A 72 -3.91 -8.14 -6.64
CA SER A 72 -3.25 -6.82 -6.72
C SER A 72 -4.21 -5.68 -7.06
N PHE A 73 -5.18 -5.93 -7.94
CA PHE A 73 -6.24 -4.95 -8.20
C PHE A 73 -7.20 -4.80 -7.03
N SER A 74 -7.49 -5.86 -6.28
CA SER A 74 -8.27 -5.76 -5.04
C SER A 74 -7.53 -4.94 -3.97
N CYS A 75 -6.22 -5.16 -3.79
CA CYS A 75 -5.35 -4.34 -2.92
C CYS A 75 -5.43 -2.87 -3.31
N LEU A 76 -5.19 -2.57 -4.59
CA LEU A 76 -5.23 -1.20 -5.08
C LEU A 76 -6.62 -0.57 -4.94
N GLN A 77 -7.69 -1.30 -5.27
CA GLN A 77 -9.07 -0.81 -5.12
C GLN A 77 -9.36 -0.45 -3.66
N HIS A 78 -8.93 -1.28 -2.72
CA HIS A 78 -9.12 -1.03 -1.30
C HIS A 78 -8.40 0.24 -0.85
N TRP A 79 -7.14 0.44 -1.27
CA TRP A 79 -6.39 1.67 -1.01
C TRP A 79 -7.05 2.91 -1.60
N ILE A 80 -7.55 2.83 -2.83
CA ILE A 80 -8.30 3.93 -3.45
C ILE A 80 -9.53 4.27 -2.60
N ASN A 81 -10.30 3.27 -2.15
CA ASN A 81 -11.46 3.50 -1.30
C ASN A 81 -11.07 4.17 0.04
N ILE A 82 -10.00 3.68 0.70
CA ILE A 82 -9.49 4.28 1.96
C ILE A 82 -9.16 5.75 1.76
N ILE A 83 -8.45 6.09 0.68
CA ILE A 83 -8.05 7.46 0.36
C ILE A 83 -9.27 8.34 0.12
N GLY A 84 -10.31 7.80 -0.51
CA GLY A 84 -11.60 8.47 -0.69
C GLY A 84 -12.26 8.83 0.64
N TRP A 85 -12.29 7.89 1.58
CA TRP A 85 -12.82 8.10 2.92
C TRP A 85 -12.00 9.08 3.76
N ILE A 86 -10.67 9.07 3.61
CA ILE A 86 -9.79 10.05 4.27
C ILE A 86 -9.98 11.46 3.68
N GLY A 87 -10.38 11.56 2.41
CA GLY A 87 -10.30 12.81 1.65
C GLY A 87 -8.86 13.14 1.20
N GLY A 88 -8.00 12.13 1.09
CA GLY A 88 -6.60 12.30 0.71
C GLY A 88 -6.39 12.49 -0.79
N ASP A 89 -5.22 13.01 -1.16
CA ASP A 89 -4.76 13.01 -2.55
C ASP A 89 -3.76 11.88 -2.78
N PHE A 90 -3.60 11.42 -4.02
CA PHE A 90 -2.73 10.28 -4.31
C PHE A 90 -1.98 10.37 -5.63
N TYR A 91 -0.85 9.66 -5.70
CA TYR A 91 -0.11 9.37 -6.92
C TYR A 91 0.10 7.86 -7.01
N ILE A 92 -0.12 7.28 -8.19
CA ILE A 92 0.20 5.89 -8.48
C ILE A 92 1.57 5.86 -9.15
N ILE A 93 2.53 5.19 -8.53
CA ILE A 93 3.87 4.95 -9.08
C ILE A 93 3.81 3.65 -9.86
N CYS A 94 3.93 3.73 -11.19
CA CYS A 94 3.80 2.57 -12.07
C CYS A 94 4.66 2.74 -13.33
N ASP A 95 5.67 1.89 -13.48
CA ASP A 95 6.59 1.97 -14.62
C ASP A 95 6.05 1.31 -15.90
N LYS A 96 5.12 0.35 -15.77
CA LYS A 96 4.56 -0.43 -16.88
C LYS A 96 3.31 0.24 -17.48
N GLU A 97 3.37 0.67 -18.73
CA GLU A 97 2.22 1.30 -19.43
C GLU A 97 1.00 0.37 -19.52
N ASP A 98 1.20 -0.92 -19.78
CA ASP A 98 0.10 -1.88 -19.86
C ASP A 98 -0.57 -2.11 -18.51
N LEU A 99 0.20 -2.04 -17.41
CA LEU A 99 -0.38 -2.11 -16.07
C LEU A 99 -1.20 -0.85 -15.78
N GLU A 100 -0.70 0.34 -16.12
CA GLU A 100 -1.46 1.59 -16.02
C GLU A 100 -2.81 1.50 -16.74
N ARG A 101 -2.84 0.95 -17.97
CA ARG A 101 -4.10 0.73 -18.72
C ARG A 101 -5.06 -0.18 -17.97
N LYS A 102 -4.58 -1.35 -17.52
CA LYS A 102 -5.39 -2.31 -16.76
C LYS A 102 -5.96 -1.69 -15.48
N VAL A 103 -5.19 -0.82 -14.82
CA VAL A 103 -5.66 -0.07 -13.64
C VAL A 103 -6.83 0.84 -14.00
N TYR A 104 -6.76 1.60 -15.10
CA TYR A 104 -7.90 2.42 -15.54
C TYR A 104 -9.15 1.59 -15.85
N GLU A 105 -8.97 0.38 -16.40
CA GLU A 105 -10.07 -0.49 -16.77
C GLU A 105 -10.73 -1.19 -15.58
N LYS A 106 -9.93 -1.61 -14.59
CA LYS A 106 -10.38 -2.44 -13.47
C LYS A 106 -10.71 -1.67 -12.20
N ILE A 107 -10.08 -0.53 -11.97
CA ILE A 107 -10.26 0.24 -10.73
C ILE A 107 -11.39 1.24 -10.91
N HIS A 108 -12.27 1.29 -9.91
CA HIS A 108 -13.29 2.30 -9.75
C HIS A 108 -12.75 3.40 -8.84
N PHE A 109 -12.53 4.59 -9.40
CA PHE A 109 -11.89 5.68 -8.66
C PHE A 109 -12.89 6.57 -7.93
N ASN A 110 -12.49 7.19 -6.82
CA ASN A 110 -13.35 8.14 -6.10
C ASN A 110 -13.68 9.36 -6.98
N ASN A 111 -12.70 9.82 -7.77
CA ASN A 111 -12.88 10.97 -8.65
C ASN A 111 -11.93 10.91 -9.86
N LYS A 112 -11.98 11.94 -10.71
CA LYS A 112 -11.22 12.02 -11.97
C LYS A 112 -9.75 12.44 -11.81
N ASN A 113 -9.32 12.84 -10.61
CA ASN A 113 -7.97 13.33 -10.32
C ASN A 113 -6.95 12.19 -10.16
N ILE A 114 -6.89 11.32 -11.16
CA ILE A 114 -6.02 10.16 -11.18
C ILE A 114 -4.66 10.59 -11.75
N LYS A 115 -3.59 10.36 -10.97
CA LYS A 115 -2.23 10.81 -11.30
C LYS A 115 -1.27 9.62 -11.29
N PHE A 116 -0.72 9.31 -12.45
CA PHE A 116 0.35 8.33 -12.60
C PHE A 116 1.70 9.06 -12.72
N ILE A 117 2.71 8.52 -12.04
CA ILE A 117 4.10 8.94 -12.18
C ILE A 117 4.99 7.71 -12.39
N LYS A 118 6.10 7.92 -13.12
CA LYS A 118 7.14 6.91 -13.30
C LYS A 118 8.17 7.03 -12.18
N SER A 119 8.86 5.93 -11.90
CA SER A 119 10.00 5.92 -11.00
C SER A 119 11.08 6.88 -11.51
N VAL A 120 11.64 7.66 -10.59
CA VAL A 120 12.67 8.66 -10.88
C VAL A 120 14.03 7.99 -10.78
N HIS A 121 14.75 7.90 -11.89
CA HIS A 121 16.11 7.35 -11.90
C HIS A 121 17.18 8.42 -11.68
N LYS A 122 17.05 9.58 -12.34
CA LYS A 122 17.95 10.73 -12.18
C LYS A 122 17.26 11.85 -11.42
N PRO A 123 17.93 12.52 -10.46
CA PRO A 123 19.37 12.43 -10.16
C PRO A 123 19.71 11.44 -9.02
N ILE A 124 18.88 10.45 -8.71
CA ILE A 124 19.01 9.64 -7.48
C ILE A 124 19.73 8.30 -7.68
N GLU A 125 20.27 8.03 -8.86
CA GLU A 125 20.90 6.76 -9.22
C GLU A 125 22.04 6.35 -8.27
N HIS A 126 22.89 7.30 -7.87
CA HIS A 126 24.00 7.01 -6.95
C HIS A 126 23.51 6.65 -5.55
N ILE A 127 22.45 7.31 -5.07
CA ILE A 127 21.80 6.98 -3.79
C ILE A 127 21.31 5.53 -3.81
N VAL A 128 20.61 5.14 -4.88
CA VAL A 128 20.04 3.79 -5.00
C VAL A 128 21.13 2.70 -5.02
N LYS A 129 22.25 2.97 -5.71
CA LYS A 129 23.41 2.07 -5.73
C LYS A 129 24.04 1.87 -4.34
N ASN A 130 23.95 2.88 -3.48
CA ASN A 130 24.49 2.82 -2.13
C ASN A 130 23.50 2.24 -1.12
N MET A 131 22.19 2.32 -1.38
CA MET A 131 21.14 1.82 -0.47
C MET A 131 20.71 0.38 -0.72
N SER A 132 20.97 -0.18 -1.89
CA SER A 132 20.39 -1.48 -2.25
C SER A 132 21.32 -2.29 -3.13
N THR A 133 21.21 -3.61 -3.00
CA THR A 133 21.84 -4.54 -3.93
C THR A 133 21.06 -4.59 -5.24
N LYS A 134 21.69 -5.10 -6.30
CA LYS A 134 21.16 -5.06 -7.68
C LYS A 134 19.72 -5.58 -7.81
N PHE A 135 19.33 -6.59 -7.03
CA PHE A 135 18.01 -7.23 -7.08
C PHE A 135 16.87 -6.30 -6.64
N TRP A 136 17.18 -5.37 -5.72
CA TRP A 136 16.20 -4.48 -5.10
C TRP A 136 16.18 -3.07 -5.69
N THR A 137 16.96 -2.84 -6.74
CA THR A 137 17.13 -1.53 -7.39
C THR A 137 15.80 -0.91 -7.81
N ASN A 138 14.93 -1.69 -8.48
CA ASN A 138 13.65 -1.17 -9.00
C ASN A 138 12.67 -0.81 -7.89
N ALA A 139 12.55 -1.67 -6.86
CA ALA A 139 11.75 -1.37 -5.68
C ALA A 139 12.28 -0.09 -5.01
N THR A 140 13.59 0.01 -4.82
CA THR A 140 14.24 1.18 -4.22
C THR A 140 13.94 2.46 -5.00
N TYR A 141 14.03 2.45 -6.34
CA TYR A 141 13.61 3.58 -7.16
C TYR A 141 12.15 3.97 -6.94
N ALA A 142 11.24 3.00 -6.91
CA ALA A 142 9.81 3.25 -6.70
C ALA A 142 9.55 3.91 -5.33
N HIS A 143 10.16 3.41 -4.25
CA HIS A 143 10.04 4.04 -2.92
C HIS A 143 10.66 5.44 -2.88
N LEU A 144 11.88 5.63 -3.38
CA LEU A 144 12.55 6.93 -3.35
C LEU A 144 11.90 7.98 -4.26
N THR A 145 11.11 7.54 -5.24
CA THR A 145 10.29 8.44 -6.07
C THR A 145 9.27 9.20 -5.22
N ALA A 146 8.69 8.58 -4.21
CA ALA A 146 7.79 9.26 -3.27
C ALA A 146 8.51 10.38 -2.50
N PHE A 147 9.73 10.11 -1.99
CA PHE A 147 10.57 11.12 -1.33
C PHE A 147 10.96 12.26 -2.29
N TYR A 148 11.37 11.92 -3.51
CA TYR A 148 11.78 12.92 -4.50
C TYR A 148 10.62 13.82 -4.93
N HIS A 149 9.46 13.21 -5.20
CA HIS A 149 8.28 13.93 -5.64
C HIS A 149 7.69 14.80 -4.52
N SER A 150 7.63 14.29 -3.28
CA SER A 150 7.15 15.04 -2.11
C SER A 150 8.02 16.27 -1.84
N LYS A 151 9.35 16.14 -1.90
CA LYS A 151 10.29 17.27 -1.79
C LYS A 151 10.04 18.34 -2.86
N LYS A 152 9.75 17.94 -4.10
CA LYS A 152 9.41 18.88 -5.19
C LYS A 152 8.07 19.59 -4.98
N LEU A 153 7.12 18.92 -4.35
CA LEU A 153 5.82 19.51 -4.02
C LEU A 153 5.87 20.37 -2.75
N GLY A 154 6.91 20.25 -1.94
CA GLY A 154 7.04 20.98 -0.68
C GLY A 154 6.03 20.53 0.38
N VAL A 155 5.73 19.23 0.43
CA VAL A 155 4.78 18.66 1.41
C VAL A 155 5.50 18.25 2.68
N ASP A 156 4.79 18.35 3.80
CA ASP A 156 5.33 18.10 5.13
C ASP A 156 5.38 16.61 5.50
N ASN A 157 4.54 15.80 4.89
CA ASN A 157 4.45 14.36 5.15
C ASN A 157 3.73 13.63 4.01
N PHE A 158 3.86 12.30 3.99
CA PHE A 158 3.14 11.44 3.05
C PHE A 158 3.11 9.99 3.52
N TRP A 159 2.18 9.23 2.95
CA TRP A 159 2.10 7.77 3.05
C TRP A 159 2.74 7.12 1.81
N ASN A 160 3.58 6.12 2.03
CA ASN A 160 4.29 5.34 1.03
C ASN A 160 3.84 3.88 1.11
N ILE A 161 3.02 3.45 0.15
CA ILE A 161 2.22 2.23 0.25
C ILE A 161 2.59 1.24 -0.86
N ASP A 162 2.94 0.01 -0.52
CA ASP A 162 3.02 -1.12 -1.45
C ASP A 162 1.59 -1.59 -1.75
N ALA A 163 0.99 -0.99 -2.78
CA ALA A 163 -0.45 -0.98 -2.96
C ALA A 163 -0.97 -2.19 -3.76
N ASP A 164 -0.09 -2.99 -4.34
CA ASP A 164 -0.42 -4.21 -5.06
C ASP A 164 -0.30 -5.47 -4.20
N ASP A 165 0.33 -5.43 -3.03
CA ASP A 165 0.48 -6.61 -2.18
C ASP A 165 0.11 -6.38 -0.70
N THR A 166 -0.04 -5.16 -0.20
CA THR A 166 -0.48 -4.92 1.18
C THR A 166 -1.95 -4.53 1.28
N MET A 167 -2.67 -5.03 2.28
CA MET A 167 -4.06 -4.67 2.52
C MET A 167 -4.45 -4.82 4.00
N PHE A 168 -5.10 -3.81 4.56
CA PHE A 168 -5.87 -3.97 5.79
C PHE A 168 -7.13 -4.79 5.50
N LEU A 169 -7.36 -5.88 6.22
CA LEU A 169 -8.58 -6.66 6.06
C LEU A 169 -9.67 -6.06 6.95
N VAL A 170 -10.14 -4.87 6.59
CA VAL A 170 -11.25 -4.16 7.24
C VAL A 170 -11.85 -3.16 6.26
N GLU A 171 -13.08 -2.71 6.49
CA GLU A 171 -13.74 -1.71 5.63
C GLU A 171 -12.94 -0.39 5.54
N ALA A 172 -12.99 0.24 4.37
CA ALA A 172 -12.24 1.47 4.07
C ALA A 172 -12.43 2.63 5.08
N PRO A 173 -13.63 2.91 5.62
CA PRO A 173 -13.79 3.91 6.68
C PRO A 173 -12.98 3.60 7.94
N ARG A 174 -12.89 2.33 8.36
CA ARG A 174 -12.16 1.96 9.57
C ARG A 174 -10.65 2.02 9.36
N ALA A 175 -10.18 1.54 8.21
CA ALA A 175 -8.78 1.69 7.79
C ALA A 175 -8.37 3.17 7.68
N ALA A 176 -9.28 4.04 7.21
CA ALA A 176 -9.06 5.49 7.19
C ALA A 176 -8.80 6.05 8.60
N GLU A 177 -9.61 5.69 9.59
CA GLU A 177 -9.42 6.13 10.98
C GLU A 177 -8.13 5.58 11.61
N ILE A 178 -7.73 4.35 11.28
CA ILE A 178 -6.45 3.77 11.71
C ILE A 178 -5.28 4.64 11.22
N LEU A 179 -5.27 4.99 9.93
CA LEU A 179 -4.20 5.78 9.34
C LEU A 179 -4.15 7.20 9.93
N LYS A 180 -5.31 7.83 10.15
CA LYS A 180 -5.38 9.14 10.82
C LYS A 180 -4.75 9.09 12.21
N LYS A 181 -5.06 8.07 13.01
CA LYS A 181 -4.47 7.88 14.35
C LYS A 181 -2.95 7.64 14.28
N ALA A 182 -2.49 6.81 13.35
CA ALA A 182 -1.07 6.54 13.15
C ALA A 182 -0.27 7.78 12.72
N GLN A 183 -0.81 8.57 11.78
CA GLN A 183 -0.22 9.84 11.37
C GLN A 183 -0.19 10.84 12.53
N LYS A 184 -1.30 11.02 13.24
CA LYS A 184 -1.36 11.92 14.40
C LYS A 184 -0.33 11.52 15.46
N TYR A 185 -0.26 10.24 15.81
CA TYR A 185 0.73 9.74 16.77
C TYR A 185 2.16 10.01 16.31
N ALA A 186 2.46 9.77 15.03
CA ALA A 186 3.79 10.03 14.46
C ALA A 186 4.17 11.51 14.54
N GLN A 187 3.22 12.42 14.26
CA GLN A 187 3.44 13.86 14.32
C GLN A 187 3.66 14.34 15.77
N GLU A 188 2.82 13.89 16.71
CA GLU A 188 2.92 14.27 18.14
C GLU A 188 4.22 13.78 18.80
N ASN A 189 4.78 12.67 18.31
CA ASN A 189 6.00 12.06 18.86
C ASN A 189 7.25 12.31 18.01
N ASP A 190 7.14 13.14 16.95
CA ASP A 190 8.25 13.46 16.04
C ASP A 190 8.93 12.19 15.47
N ILE A 191 8.11 11.24 15.01
CA ILE A 191 8.58 9.99 14.38
C ILE A 191 9.02 10.31 12.95
N SER A 192 10.23 9.87 12.57
CA SER A 192 10.80 10.13 11.25
C SER A 192 10.12 9.31 10.17
N ALA A 193 10.03 8.00 10.39
CA ALA A 193 9.32 7.04 9.54
C ALA A 193 8.55 6.06 10.42
N PHE A 194 7.27 5.82 10.10
CA PHE A 194 6.39 4.97 10.90
C PHE A 194 5.75 3.90 10.02
N SER A 195 6.15 2.65 10.20
CA SER A 195 5.66 1.55 9.36
C SER A 195 4.71 0.64 10.11
N MET A 196 3.68 0.15 9.43
CA MET A 196 2.88 -0.96 9.93
C MET A 196 3.79 -2.18 10.11
N ASP A 197 3.59 -2.91 11.20
CA ASP A 197 4.28 -4.16 11.46
C ASP A 197 3.89 -5.17 10.40
N MET A 198 4.71 -5.29 9.37
CA MET A 198 4.60 -6.34 8.37
C MET A 198 5.60 -7.45 8.69
N HIS A 199 6.80 -7.06 9.13
CA HIS A 199 7.92 -7.97 9.34
C HIS A 199 8.69 -7.74 10.66
N THR A 200 8.40 -6.70 11.44
CA THR A 200 9.20 -6.36 12.63
C THR A 200 9.02 -7.40 13.72
N SER A 201 7.80 -7.85 14.00
CA SER A 201 7.55 -8.88 15.02
C SER A 201 8.21 -10.22 14.69
N ARG A 202 8.05 -10.73 13.47
CA ARG A 202 8.70 -12.00 13.03
C ARG A 202 10.22 -11.97 13.03
N THR A 203 10.82 -10.79 12.90
CA THR A 203 12.27 -10.62 12.99
C THR A 203 12.73 -10.25 14.40
N HIS A 204 11.83 -10.27 15.38
CA HIS A 204 12.10 -9.89 16.78
C HIS A 204 12.72 -8.49 16.88
N GLY A 205 12.20 -7.52 16.13
CA GLY A 205 12.69 -6.13 16.12
C GLY A 205 13.95 -5.88 15.30
N LYS A 206 14.61 -6.92 14.77
CA LYS A 206 15.88 -6.79 14.05
C LYS A 206 15.74 -6.14 12.68
N HIS A 207 14.54 -6.15 12.10
CA HIS A 207 14.25 -5.58 10.79
C HIS A 207 13.09 -4.58 10.86
N TRP A 208 13.24 -3.47 10.16
CA TRP A 208 12.19 -2.50 9.88
C TRP A 208 11.92 -2.53 8.39
N SER A 209 10.65 -2.58 7.97
CA SER A 209 10.27 -2.75 6.57
C SER A 209 9.34 -1.66 6.07
N PHE A 210 9.44 -1.33 4.79
CA PHE A 210 8.37 -0.65 4.07
C PHE A 210 7.18 -1.60 3.85
N GLY A 211 6.04 -1.02 3.50
CA GLY A 211 4.77 -1.72 3.25
C GLY A 211 3.64 -0.70 3.31
N ILE A 212 3.23 -0.35 4.52
CA ILE A 212 2.34 0.78 4.82
C ILE A 212 3.10 1.74 5.71
N THR A 213 3.66 2.79 5.12
CA THR A 213 4.63 3.64 5.84
C THR A 213 4.26 5.11 5.77
N TYR A 214 4.14 5.75 6.93
CA TYR A 214 4.10 7.20 7.04
C TYR A 214 5.53 7.77 7.08
N ILE A 215 5.77 8.85 6.34
CA ILE A 215 7.06 9.54 6.28
C ILE A 215 6.87 11.01 6.67
N ASN A 216 7.67 11.48 7.63
CA ASN A 216 7.82 12.90 7.91
C ASN A 216 8.75 13.53 6.86
N ALA A 217 8.18 14.30 5.92
CA ALA A 217 8.92 14.89 4.80
C ALA A 217 9.56 16.24 5.12
N LYS A 218 9.37 16.77 6.34
CA LYS A 218 10.12 17.95 6.84
C LYS A 218 11.60 17.65 7.03
N ILE A 219 11.94 16.38 7.23
CA ILE A 219 13.32 15.92 7.30
C ILE A 219 13.94 15.99 5.90
N ASP A 220 15.15 16.55 5.77
CA ASP A 220 15.89 16.50 4.50
C ASP A 220 16.48 15.11 4.26
N TRP A 221 15.60 14.18 3.88
CA TRP A 221 15.93 12.79 3.57
C TRP A 221 17.05 12.70 2.53
N PHE A 222 17.07 13.57 1.52
CA PHE A 222 18.13 13.53 0.51
C PHE A 222 19.48 13.96 1.07
N ALA A 223 19.56 14.85 2.06
CA ALA A 223 20.84 15.13 2.72
C ALA A 223 21.38 13.88 3.42
N ILE A 224 20.51 13.12 4.11
CA ILE A 224 20.86 11.87 4.79
C ILE A 224 21.31 10.81 3.79
N PHE A 225 20.54 10.64 2.72
CA PHE A 225 20.81 9.65 1.68
C PHE A 225 22.12 9.94 0.94
N ASN A 226 22.44 11.22 0.71
CA ASN A 226 23.69 11.63 0.08
C ASN A 226 24.90 11.55 1.02
N ALA A 227 24.69 11.54 2.34
CA ALA A 227 25.79 11.40 3.30
C ALA A 227 26.41 9.99 3.25
N GLU A 228 25.63 8.97 2.86
CA GLU A 228 26.13 7.60 2.66
C GLU A 228 26.60 7.43 1.21
N THR A 229 27.89 7.69 0.98
CA THR A 229 28.51 7.69 -0.36
C THR A 229 28.95 6.30 -0.83
N THR A 230 28.91 5.29 0.05
CA THR A 230 29.26 3.89 -0.25
C THR A 230 28.26 2.92 0.40
N PRO A 231 28.15 1.67 -0.08
CA PRO A 231 27.27 0.65 0.52
C PRO A 231 27.88 -0.02 1.77
N GLU A 232 28.92 0.55 2.39
CA GLU A 232 29.65 -0.08 3.49
C GLU A 232 28.82 -0.34 4.75
N TRP A 233 27.70 0.37 4.92
CA TRP A 233 26.75 0.13 6.01
C TRP A 233 26.23 -1.32 6.00
N MET A 234 26.17 -1.98 4.83
CA MET A 234 25.74 -3.39 4.69
C MET A 234 26.65 -4.34 5.48
N ASN A 235 27.92 -3.98 5.69
CA ASN A 235 28.88 -4.78 6.46
C ASN A 235 28.46 -4.97 7.93
N LYS A 236 27.52 -4.16 8.45
CA LYS A 236 26.94 -4.34 9.79
C LYS A 236 26.01 -5.54 9.90
N TYR A 237 25.52 -6.07 8.77
CA TYR A 237 24.47 -7.09 8.71
C TYR A 237 24.86 -8.31 7.86
N ILE A 238 25.80 -8.17 6.92
CA ILE A 238 26.20 -9.22 5.98
C ILE A 238 26.67 -10.49 6.69
N GLY A 239 26.20 -11.64 6.23
CA GLY A 239 26.52 -12.96 6.79
C GLY A 239 25.88 -13.27 8.14
N LYS A 240 25.27 -12.29 8.80
CA LYS A 240 24.51 -12.48 10.04
C LYS A 240 23.00 -12.53 9.80
N TYR A 241 22.49 -11.65 8.94
CA TYR A 241 21.05 -11.51 8.74
C TYR A 241 20.61 -11.56 7.28
N ASP A 242 21.45 -11.11 6.35
CA ASP A 242 21.12 -11.12 4.93
C ASP A 242 22.38 -11.11 4.06
N TRP A 243 22.19 -11.37 2.78
CA TRP A 243 23.16 -11.24 1.70
C TRP A 243 22.66 -10.27 0.61
N GLU A 244 21.35 -10.01 0.54
CA GLU A 244 20.70 -9.16 -0.45
C GLU A 244 19.98 -8.00 0.21
N PHE A 245 20.70 -6.89 0.41
CA PHE A 245 20.16 -5.73 1.09
C PHE A 245 19.24 -4.89 0.20
N ASN A 246 18.11 -4.47 0.76
CA ASN A 246 17.12 -3.61 0.15
C ASN A 246 16.99 -2.28 0.94
N LEU A 247 16.03 -1.44 0.55
CA LEU A 247 15.76 -0.17 1.24
C LEU A 247 15.29 -0.36 2.70
N ASP A 248 14.60 -1.46 3.01
CA ASP A 248 14.18 -1.80 4.39
C ASP A 248 15.39 -1.91 5.33
N TRP A 249 16.42 -2.64 4.88
CA TRP A 249 17.68 -2.77 5.61
C TRP A 249 18.43 -1.46 5.75
N TYR A 250 18.37 -0.58 4.74
CA TYR A 250 18.96 0.75 4.87
C TYR A 250 18.24 1.59 5.93
N PHE A 251 16.90 1.53 6.00
CA PHE A 251 16.15 2.22 7.06
C PHE A 251 16.32 1.57 8.44
N THR A 252 16.58 0.27 8.48
CA THR A 252 17.02 -0.45 9.69
C THR A 252 18.38 0.07 10.16
N TYR A 253 19.34 0.27 9.24
CA TYR A 253 20.63 0.90 9.54
C TYR A 253 20.50 2.31 10.09
N LEU A 254 19.64 3.14 9.49
CA LEU A 254 19.39 4.49 9.99
C LEU A 254 18.83 4.48 11.42
N ARG A 255 17.93 3.53 11.72
CA ARG A 255 17.39 3.32 13.08
C ARG A 255 18.49 2.93 14.07
N ASP A 256 19.25 1.90 13.73
CA ASP A 256 20.18 1.25 14.66
C ASP A 256 21.44 2.08 14.91
N TYR A 257 21.95 2.77 13.89
CA TYR A 257 23.28 3.40 13.92
C TYR A 257 23.29 4.91 13.71
N LYS A 258 22.18 5.49 13.25
CA LYS A 258 22.08 6.94 12.99
C LYS A 258 21.03 7.63 13.88
N ALA A 259 20.51 6.92 14.88
CA ALA A 259 19.53 7.42 15.85
C ALA A 259 18.27 8.02 15.22
N PHE A 260 17.88 7.56 14.02
CA PHE A 260 16.59 7.94 13.44
C PHE A 260 15.44 7.31 14.22
N LYS A 261 14.39 8.10 14.45
CA LYS A 261 13.15 7.62 15.07
C LYS A 261 12.31 6.89 14.03
N ASN A 262 12.87 5.82 13.45
CA ASN A 262 12.14 4.88 12.61
C ASN A 262 11.45 3.89 13.54
N LYS A 263 10.12 3.95 13.59
CA LYS A 263 9.29 3.15 14.50
C LYS A 263 8.36 2.24 13.72
N THR A 264 7.86 1.22 14.41
CA THR A 264 6.87 0.29 13.87
C THR A 264 5.59 0.42 14.69
N PHE A 265 4.44 0.23 14.04
CA PHE A 265 3.16 0.22 14.70
C PHE A 265 2.31 -1.01 14.39
N TYR A 266 1.34 -1.31 15.25
CA TYR A 266 0.34 -2.34 14.99
C TYR A 266 -1.05 -1.94 15.48
N ILE A 267 -2.04 -2.68 15.01
CA ILE A 267 -3.45 -2.54 15.38
C ILE A 267 -3.90 -3.86 15.95
N ASP A 268 -4.33 -3.83 17.20
CA ASP A 268 -4.82 -5.02 17.88
C ASP A 268 -6.16 -5.49 17.27
N ASN A 269 -6.37 -6.79 17.21
CA ASN A 269 -7.46 -7.51 16.55
C ASN A 269 -7.56 -7.36 15.02
N LEU A 270 -6.64 -6.65 14.36
CA LEU A 270 -6.65 -6.50 12.90
C LEU A 270 -6.04 -7.72 12.21
N HIS A 271 -6.73 -8.22 11.18
CA HIS A 271 -6.07 -9.06 10.18
C HIS A 271 -5.49 -8.19 9.05
N PHE A 272 -4.31 -8.56 8.61
CA PHE A 272 -3.56 -7.92 7.54
C PHE A 272 -3.17 -8.94 6.50
N MET A 273 -3.18 -8.56 5.23
CA MET A 273 -2.71 -9.39 4.13
C MET A 273 -1.47 -8.78 3.50
N HIS A 274 -0.42 -9.59 3.38
CA HIS A 274 0.71 -9.36 2.48
C HIS A 274 0.70 -10.42 1.39
N TYR A 275 0.18 -10.07 0.20
CA TYR A 275 -0.10 -10.99 -0.90
C TYR A 275 1.16 -11.45 -1.63
N GLY A 276 1.27 -12.76 -1.85
CA GLY A 276 2.37 -13.37 -2.61
C GLY A 276 2.22 -14.89 -2.65
N ASP A 277 3.34 -15.60 -2.66
CA ASP A 277 3.31 -17.06 -2.65
C ASP A 277 3.12 -17.62 -1.24
N PHE A 278 1.85 -17.80 -0.88
CA PHE A 278 1.42 -18.32 0.42
C PHE A 278 1.82 -19.78 0.66
N MET A 279 2.20 -20.52 -0.38
CA MET A 279 2.59 -21.93 -0.25
C MET A 279 4.10 -22.07 -0.05
N LEU A 280 4.90 -21.28 -0.78
CA LEU A 280 6.36 -21.36 -0.70
C LEU A 280 6.94 -20.56 0.46
N ASN A 281 6.32 -19.44 0.85
CA ASN A 281 6.83 -18.59 1.93
C ASN A 281 5.69 -17.96 2.76
N PRO A 282 4.88 -18.78 3.45
CA PRO A 282 3.70 -18.37 4.23
C PRO A 282 3.99 -17.39 5.39
N ILE A 283 5.24 -17.30 5.84
CA ILE A 283 5.66 -16.37 6.89
C ILE A 283 5.96 -14.96 6.35
N SER A 284 6.28 -14.84 5.05
CA SER A 284 6.49 -13.55 4.39
C SER A 284 5.28 -13.10 3.64
N TRP A 285 4.60 -14.02 2.99
CA TRP A 285 3.40 -13.76 2.22
C TRP A 285 2.27 -14.51 2.89
N GLY A 286 1.28 -13.80 3.41
CA GLY A 286 0.17 -14.43 4.08
C GLY A 286 -0.78 -13.46 4.74
N ILE A 287 -1.68 -14.04 5.52
CA ILE A 287 -2.54 -13.29 6.43
C ILE A 287 -1.92 -13.39 7.82
N SER A 288 -1.79 -12.26 8.50
CA SER A 288 -1.37 -12.18 9.89
C SER A 288 -2.39 -11.43 10.73
N GLN A 289 -2.42 -11.71 12.02
CA GLN A 289 -3.31 -11.08 12.98
C GLN A 289 -2.55 -10.66 14.23
N TRP A 290 -2.69 -9.41 14.66
CA TRP A 290 -2.17 -8.96 15.95
C TRP A 290 -3.27 -9.09 16.99
N LYS A 291 -3.06 -9.85 18.06
CA LYS A 291 -4.05 -10.02 19.12
C LYS A 291 -3.36 -10.40 20.43
N ASN A 292 -3.78 -9.80 21.54
CA ASN A 292 -3.30 -10.18 22.89
C ASN A 292 -1.77 -10.18 23.05
N GLY A 293 -1.08 -9.21 22.44
CA GLY A 293 0.39 -9.13 22.52
C GLY A 293 1.14 -10.11 21.60
N ARG A 294 0.43 -10.78 20.69
CA ARG A 294 0.98 -11.83 19.79
C ARG A 294 0.60 -11.57 18.34
N VAL A 295 1.42 -12.07 17.42
CA VAL A 295 1.12 -12.13 15.99
C VAL A 295 0.82 -13.57 15.63
N PHE A 296 -0.38 -13.80 15.09
CA PHE A 296 -0.84 -15.09 14.63
C PHE A 296 -0.79 -15.16 13.10
N TYR A 297 -0.33 -16.28 12.56
CA TYR A 297 -0.31 -16.61 11.14
C TYR A 297 -1.23 -17.81 10.89
N PRO A 298 -2.51 -17.59 10.51
CA PRO A 298 -3.50 -18.65 10.45
C PRO A 298 -3.14 -19.78 9.48
N ILE A 299 -2.47 -19.48 8.36
CA ILE A 299 -2.07 -20.48 7.37
C ILE A 299 -0.98 -21.40 7.93
N LEU A 300 0.02 -20.85 8.62
CA LEU A 300 1.08 -21.65 9.26
C LEU A 300 0.49 -22.61 10.29
N LYS A 301 -0.46 -22.15 11.09
CA LYS A 301 -1.13 -22.98 12.08
C LYS A 301 -2.05 -24.02 11.45
N GLY A 302 -3.02 -23.58 10.66
CA GLY A 302 -4.11 -24.42 10.19
C GLY A 302 -3.76 -25.35 9.04
N VAL A 303 -2.80 -24.97 8.18
CA VAL A 303 -2.45 -25.74 6.98
C VAL A 303 -1.13 -26.47 7.15
N PHE A 304 -0.10 -25.78 7.64
CA PHE A 304 1.24 -26.36 7.79
C PHE A 304 1.46 -27.01 9.16
N ASN A 305 0.51 -26.87 10.10
CA ASN A 305 0.59 -27.39 11.45
C ASN A 305 1.92 -27.01 12.15
N TYR A 306 2.34 -25.75 11.97
CA TYR A 306 3.63 -25.25 12.42
C TYR A 306 3.49 -24.19 13.53
N ASP A 307 3.19 -24.63 14.75
CA ASP A 307 2.85 -23.73 15.86
C ASP A 307 3.99 -22.76 16.25
N GLU A 308 5.26 -23.18 16.16
CA GLU A 308 6.40 -22.38 16.63
C GLU A 308 6.55 -21.03 15.91
N LEU A 309 6.24 -21.00 14.61
CA LEU A 309 6.26 -19.76 13.81
C LEU A 309 4.86 -19.19 13.55
N ALA A 310 3.81 -19.97 13.81
CA ALA A 310 2.45 -19.50 13.59
C ALA A 310 1.95 -18.55 14.68
N ASP A 311 2.58 -18.56 15.84
CA ASP A 311 2.19 -17.73 16.98
C ASP A 311 3.42 -17.18 17.69
N ILE A 312 3.71 -15.89 17.47
CA ILE A 312 4.93 -15.23 17.95
C ILE A 312 4.60 -14.00 18.79
N PRO A 313 5.47 -13.58 19.73
CA PRO A 313 5.26 -12.33 20.46
C PRO A 313 5.35 -11.12 19.50
N ILE A 314 4.52 -10.11 19.75
CA ILE A 314 4.71 -8.79 19.13
C ILE A 314 6.03 -8.21 19.63
N SER A 315 6.83 -7.64 18.72
CA SER A 315 8.09 -7.01 19.08
C SER A 315 7.87 -5.89 20.10
N SER A 316 8.74 -5.79 21.10
CA SER A 316 8.75 -4.67 22.05
C SER A 316 8.96 -3.31 21.40
N GLU A 317 9.48 -3.28 20.16
CA GLU A 317 9.66 -2.07 19.36
C GLU A 317 8.39 -1.63 18.62
N SER A 318 7.37 -2.50 18.52
CA SER A 318 6.11 -2.21 17.83
C SER A 318 5.13 -1.51 18.78
N LEU A 319 4.63 -0.34 18.35
CA LEU A 319 3.72 0.50 19.13
C LEU A 319 2.26 0.19 18.79
N LYS A 320 1.43 -0.05 19.81
CA LYS A 320 -0.02 -0.20 19.63
C LYS A 320 -0.65 1.18 19.40
N ILE A 321 -1.33 1.38 18.28
CA ILE A 321 -1.95 2.67 17.94
C ILE A 321 -3.47 2.59 18.04
N ASP A 322 -4.02 1.41 17.79
CA ASP A 322 -5.45 1.21 17.73
C ASP A 322 -5.83 -0.23 18.09
N SER A 323 -7.12 -0.44 18.27
CA SER A 323 -7.76 -1.74 18.42
C SER A 323 -9.02 -1.78 17.56
N LEU A 324 -9.23 -2.87 16.84
CA LEU A 324 -10.57 -3.18 16.35
C LEU A 324 -11.45 -3.66 17.50
N GLU A 325 -12.72 -3.31 17.42
CA GLU A 325 -13.76 -3.67 18.39
C GLU A 325 -13.85 -5.19 18.56
N ASN A 326 -13.76 -5.93 17.46
CA ASN A 326 -13.58 -7.37 17.42
C ASN A 326 -12.92 -7.80 16.09
N GLU A 327 -12.51 -9.07 16.02
CA GLU A 327 -11.90 -9.65 14.81
C GLU A 327 -12.92 -9.99 13.70
N GLU A 328 -14.21 -10.05 14.03
CA GLU A 328 -15.28 -10.35 13.06
C GLU A 328 -15.34 -9.30 11.95
N MET A 329 -14.99 -8.04 12.26
CA MET A 329 -14.87 -6.98 11.25
C MET A 329 -13.94 -7.37 10.10
N SER A 330 -12.85 -8.08 10.40
CA SER A 330 -11.93 -8.56 9.38
C SER A 330 -12.49 -9.72 8.58
N PHE A 331 -13.10 -10.70 9.25
CA PHE A 331 -13.75 -11.82 8.57
C PHE A 331 -14.90 -11.35 7.68
N ASP A 332 -15.66 -10.35 8.13
CA ASP A 332 -16.74 -9.77 7.37
C ASP A 332 -16.28 -9.13 6.07
N TYR A 333 -15.17 -8.38 6.15
CA TYR A 333 -14.54 -7.78 4.98
C TYR A 333 -14.03 -8.84 4.01
N ILE A 334 -13.28 -9.84 4.50
CA ILE A 334 -12.75 -10.95 3.68
C ILE A 334 -13.90 -11.66 2.96
N ASN A 335 -14.94 -12.02 3.70
CA ASN A 335 -16.07 -12.77 3.17
C ASN A 335 -16.91 -11.98 2.17
N ARG A 336 -16.95 -10.64 2.29
CA ARG A 336 -17.74 -9.77 1.42
C ARG A 336 -16.99 -9.39 0.13
N TYR A 337 -15.69 -9.13 0.21
CA TYR A 337 -14.94 -8.52 -0.90
C TYR A 337 -13.80 -9.36 -1.47
N LEU A 338 -13.26 -10.31 -0.70
CA LEU A 338 -12.12 -11.11 -1.14
C LEU A 338 -12.50 -12.55 -1.51
N THR A 339 -13.64 -13.03 -1.01
CA THR A 339 -14.17 -14.34 -1.34
C THR A 339 -15.56 -14.20 -1.95
N PHE A 340 -16.00 -15.25 -2.64
CA PHE A 340 -17.37 -15.36 -3.11
C PHE A 340 -18.29 -16.02 -2.05
N LEU A 341 -17.81 -16.29 -0.83
CA LEU A 341 -18.53 -17.08 0.17
C LEU A 341 -19.83 -16.43 0.65
N LYS A 342 -19.92 -15.08 0.67
CA LYS A 342 -21.18 -14.38 0.94
C LYS A 342 -22.11 -14.28 -0.29
N ASN A 343 -21.61 -14.57 -1.47
CA ASN A 343 -22.32 -14.45 -2.75
C ASN A 343 -22.16 -15.71 -3.60
N ILE A 344 -22.24 -16.90 -2.98
CA ILE A 344 -22.09 -18.17 -3.69
C ILE A 344 -23.19 -18.25 -4.75
N PRO A 345 -22.87 -18.43 -6.05
CA PRO A 345 -23.89 -18.52 -7.08
C PRO A 345 -24.86 -19.67 -6.81
N GLU A 346 -26.14 -19.49 -7.14
CA GLU A 346 -27.19 -20.50 -6.93
C GLU A 346 -26.78 -21.91 -7.44
N PRO A 347 -26.17 -22.08 -8.64
CA PRO A 347 -25.71 -23.40 -9.05
C PRO A 347 -24.68 -24.04 -8.11
N ALA A 348 -23.77 -23.26 -7.52
CA ALA A 348 -22.81 -23.75 -6.55
C ALA A 348 -23.46 -24.03 -5.19
N GLN A 349 -24.46 -23.24 -4.79
CA GLN A 349 -25.24 -23.53 -3.59
C GLN A 349 -25.94 -24.88 -3.70
N ASN A 350 -26.59 -25.16 -4.83
CA ASN A 350 -27.27 -26.42 -5.12
C ASN A 350 -26.33 -27.64 -5.10
N MET A 351 -25.04 -27.44 -5.38
CA MET A 351 -24.04 -28.52 -5.37
C MET A 351 -23.41 -28.75 -3.99
N TRP A 352 -23.21 -27.68 -3.20
CA TRP A 352 -22.40 -27.75 -1.99
C TRP A 352 -23.22 -27.84 -0.70
N PHE A 353 -24.44 -27.36 -0.74
CA PHE A 353 -25.38 -27.46 0.36
C PHE A 353 -26.46 -28.44 -0.07
N GLU A 354 -26.26 -29.72 0.25
CA GLU A 354 -27.33 -30.71 0.12
C GLU A 354 -28.50 -30.29 1.00
N GLU A 355 -29.70 -30.29 0.45
CA GLU A 355 -30.91 -30.25 1.26
C GLU A 355 -30.92 -31.53 2.10
N ASN A 356 -30.80 -31.41 3.44
CA ASN A 356 -31.31 -32.44 4.35
C ASN A 356 -32.84 -32.52 4.15
N LYS A 357 -33.27 -33.18 3.08
CA LYS A 357 -34.65 -33.59 2.79
C LYS A 357 -34.85 -35.05 3.16
N GLU A 358 -34.37 -35.45 4.34
CA GLU A 358 -34.86 -36.66 5.00
C GLU A 358 -35.64 -36.23 6.23
N GLY A 359 -36.97 -36.16 6.09
CA GLY A 359 -37.83 -35.79 7.20
C GLY A 359 -39.28 -35.45 6.90
N VAL A 360 -39.92 -35.98 5.84
CA VAL A 360 -41.38 -36.15 5.81
C VAL A 360 -41.74 -37.38 4.96
N CYS A 361 -41.97 -38.50 5.62
CA CYS A 361 -43.10 -39.42 5.41
C CYS A 361 -43.21 -40.32 6.64
#